data_AF-A0A938PT75-F1
#
_entry.id   AF-A0A938PT75-F1
#
_cell.length_a   1.000
_cell.length_b   1.000
_cell.length_c   1.000
_cell.angle_alpha   90.00
_cell.angle_beta   90.00
_cell.angle_gamma   90.00
#
_symmetry.space_group_name_H-M   'P 1'
#
loop_
_entity.id
_entity.type
_entity.pdbx_description
1 polymer ?
#
loop_
_entity_poly.entity_id
_entity_poly.type
_entity_poly.pdbx_seq_one_letter_code
_entity_poly.pdbx_strand_id
1 'polypeptide(L)'
;MAYAPSTRPFYDADSHVMELPNFLRDFADPAIREEIVQVNYSASLVTDEEVVVILAQGGKHSAEHVKAQIALGDHLIAKSKEI
;
A
#
# COMPACT_ATOMS: atom_id res chain seq x y z
N MET A 1 13.47 -19.31 10.24
CA MET A 1 12.83 -19.24 11.56
C MET A 1 13.57 -20.18 12.51
N ALA A 2 13.87 -19.75 13.75
CA ALA A 2 14.71 -20.52 14.68
C ALA A 2 14.20 -21.95 15.02
N TYR A 3 12.90 -22.21 14.80
CA TYR A 3 12.24 -23.46 15.18
C TYR A 3 11.83 -24.36 13.98
N ALA A 4 12.12 -23.96 12.74
CA ALA A 4 11.66 -24.69 11.56
C ALA A 4 12.80 -24.95 10.56
N PRO A 5 12.96 -26.19 10.03
CA PRO A 5 13.97 -26.51 9.02
C PRO A 5 13.86 -25.65 7.78
N SER A 6 14.99 -25.34 7.15
CA SER A 6 15.06 -24.54 5.91
C SER A 6 14.33 -25.16 4.72
N THR A 7 14.07 -26.47 4.75
CA THR A 7 13.36 -27.21 3.71
C THR A 7 11.83 -27.17 3.85
N ARG A 8 11.30 -26.58 4.93
CA ARG A 8 9.87 -26.52 5.16
C ARG A 8 9.29 -25.24 4.53
N PRO A 9 8.30 -25.33 3.63
CA PRO A 9 7.59 -24.16 3.16
C PRO A 9 6.83 -23.51 4.34
N PHE A 10 6.89 -22.19 4.39
CA PHE A 10 6.11 -21.38 5.33
C PHE A 10 4.91 -20.83 4.59
N TYR A 11 3.74 -20.96 5.22
CA TYR A 11 2.52 -20.32 4.77
C TYR A 11 2.22 -19.25 5.81
N ASP A 12 2.31 -18.00 5.38
CA ASP A 12 1.92 -16.88 6.22
C ASP A 12 0.39 -16.82 6.27
N ALA A 13 -0.15 -16.90 7.48
CA ALA A 13 -1.58 -16.86 7.72
C ALA A 13 -2.11 -15.42 7.85
N ASP A 14 -1.22 -14.42 7.87
CA ASP A 14 -1.54 -13.03 8.21
C ASP A 14 -0.75 -12.04 7.34
N SER A 15 -0.79 -12.26 6.02
CA SER A 15 -0.26 -11.30 5.06
C SER A 15 -1.30 -10.23 4.75
N HIS A 16 -0.88 -8.96 4.74
CA HIS A 16 -1.70 -7.83 4.34
C HIS A 16 -1.27 -7.30 2.98
N VAL A 17 -2.24 -6.76 2.24
CA VAL A 17 -2.02 -5.90 1.09
C VAL A 17 -2.55 -4.51 1.43
N MET A 18 -1.92 -3.48 0.90
CA MET A 18 -2.41 -2.11 1.01
C MET A 18 -3.26 -1.80 -0.22
N GLU A 19 -4.56 -1.64 -0.05
CA GLU A 19 -5.48 -1.28 -1.13
C GLU A 19 -5.31 0.19 -1.57
N LEU A 20 -5.86 0.50 -2.74
CA LEU A 20 -5.91 1.87 -3.22
C LEU A 20 -6.84 2.74 -2.37
N PRO A 21 -6.56 4.05 -2.22
CA PRO A 21 -7.36 4.98 -1.40
C PRO A 21 -8.88 4.96 -1.64
N ASN A 22 -9.31 4.59 -2.84
CA ASN A 22 -10.70 4.60 -3.30
C ASN A 22 -11.39 3.22 -3.30
N PHE A 23 -10.75 2.15 -2.83
CA PHE A 23 -11.24 0.78 -3.04
C PHE A 23 -12.65 0.53 -2.48
N LEU A 24 -12.97 1.05 -1.29
CA LEU A 24 -14.31 0.88 -0.71
C LEU A 24 -15.39 1.55 -1.55
N ARG A 25 -15.11 2.77 -2.04
CA ARG A 25 -16.08 3.57 -2.77
C ARG A 25 -16.31 3.03 -4.18
N ASP A 26 -15.24 2.76 -4.92
CA ASP A 26 -15.32 2.45 -6.35
C ASP A 26 -15.98 1.09 -6.62
N PHE A 27 -15.93 0.17 -5.65
CA PHE A 27 -16.55 -1.15 -5.73
C PHE A 27 -17.83 -1.30 -4.90
N ALA A 28 -18.26 -0.25 -4.19
CA ALA A 28 -19.53 -0.25 -3.47
C ALA A 28 -20.74 -0.21 -4.42
N ASP A 29 -21.88 -0.68 -3.90
CA ASP A 29 -23.18 -0.51 -4.53
C ASP A 29 -23.41 0.97 -4.89
N PRO A 30 -23.77 1.29 -6.14
CA PRO A 30 -24.01 2.66 -6.58
C PRO A 30 -24.96 3.46 -5.68
N ALA A 31 -25.92 2.79 -5.01
CA ALA A 31 -26.89 3.44 -4.14
C ALA A 31 -26.27 4.05 -2.87
N ILE A 32 -25.15 3.50 -2.38
CA ILE A 32 -24.50 3.94 -1.12
C ILE A 32 -23.11 4.55 -1.35
N ARG A 33 -22.65 4.61 -2.60
CA ARG A 33 -21.29 5.03 -2.94
C ARG A 33 -20.94 6.42 -2.40
N GLU A 34 -21.87 7.36 -2.50
CA GLU A 34 -21.70 8.74 -2.04
C GLU A 34 -21.78 8.88 -0.51
N GLU A 35 -22.25 7.85 0.20
CA GLU A 35 -22.29 7.82 1.66
C GLU A 35 -20.96 7.32 2.27
N ILE A 36 -20.10 6.70 1.45
CA ILE A 36 -18.80 6.19 1.90
C ILE A 36 -17.81 7.34 2.01
N VAL A 37 -17.42 7.63 3.25
CA VAL A 37 -16.39 8.63 3.55
C VAL A 37 -15.05 8.17 2.98
N GLN A 38 -14.33 9.09 2.35
CA GLN A 38 -12.98 8.83 1.87
C GLN A 38 -12.01 8.65 3.04
N VAL A 39 -10.93 7.90 2.79
CA VAL A 39 -9.85 7.74 3.76
C VAL A 39 -9.28 9.12 4.08
N ASN A 40 -9.21 9.44 5.38
CA ASN A 40 -8.65 10.69 5.86
C ASN A 40 -7.16 10.51 6.15
N TYR A 41 -6.30 11.22 5.40
CA TYR A 41 -4.84 11.14 5.51
C TYR A 41 -4.24 12.16 6.48
N SER A 42 -5.03 12.96 7.19
CA SER A 42 -4.53 13.97 8.14
C SER A 42 -3.70 13.41 9.31
N ALA A 43 -3.87 12.12 9.62
CA ALA A 43 -3.05 11.40 10.59
C ALA A 43 -2.05 10.43 9.94
N SER A 44 -1.92 10.46 8.61
CA SER A 44 -1.02 9.62 7.84
C SER A 44 0.36 10.28 7.68
N LEU A 45 1.35 9.45 7.33
CA LEU A 45 2.65 9.93 6.85
C LEU A 45 2.60 10.44 5.41
N VAL A 46 1.55 10.08 4.67
CA VAL A 46 1.29 10.46 3.27
C VAL A 46 0.34 11.65 3.25
N THR A 47 0.61 12.66 2.42
CA THR A 47 -0.26 13.83 2.27
C THR A 47 -1.38 13.62 1.26
N ASP A 48 -2.44 14.44 1.34
CA ASP A 48 -3.52 14.41 0.36
C ASP A 48 -3.02 14.72 -1.06
N GLU A 49 -1.98 15.57 -1.22
CA GLU A 49 -1.38 15.83 -2.53
C GLU A 49 -0.70 14.60 -3.12
N GLU A 50 0.03 13.83 -2.30
CA GLU A 50 0.68 12.59 -2.72
C GLU A 50 -0.36 11.55 -3.15
N VAL A 51 -1.46 11.43 -2.40
CA VAL A 51 -2.62 10.59 -2.74
C VAL A 51 -3.21 10.96 -4.10
N VAL A 52 -3.42 12.25 -4.36
CA VAL A 52 -3.93 12.74 -5.65
C VAL A 52 -3.00 12.34 -6.81
N VAL A 53 -1.69 12.47 -6.64
CA VAL A 53 -0.71 12.10 -7.66
C VAL A 53 -0.77 10.60 -7.98
N ILE A 54 -0.84 9.74 -6.96
CA ILE A 54 -0.90 8.28 -7.15
C ILE A 54 -2.19 7.87 -7.83
N LEU A 55 -3.33 8.44 -7.42
CA LEU A 55 -4.62 8.17 -8.06
C LEU A 55 -4.60 8.60 -9.53
N ALA A 56 -4.00 9.76 -9.85
CA ALA A 56 -3.82 10.20 -11.23
C ALA A 56 -2.88 9.29 -12.04
N GLN A 57 -1.95 8.60 -11.38
CA GLN A 57 -1.08 7.58 -11.98
C GLN A 57 -1.75 6.20 -12.11
N GLY A 58 -3.06 6.11 -11.86
CA GLY A 58 -3.82 4.87 -11.92
C GLY A 58 -3.57 3.95 -10.72
N GLY A 59 -3.23 4.54 -9.56
CA GLY A 59 -2.95 3.80 -8.34
C GLY A 59 -1.59 3.11 -8.34
N LYS A 60 -0.61 3.63 -9.07
CA LYS A 60 0.71 3.01 -9.23
C LYS A 60 1.82 4.00 -8.93
N HIS A 61 2.86 3.55 -8.24
CA HIS A 61 4.09 4.31 -8.13
C HIS A 61 4.79 4.44 -9.49
N SER A 62 5.55 5.52 -9.65
CA SER A 62 6.41 5.70 -10.81
C SER A 62 7.51 4.63 -10.88
N ALA A 63 8.04 4.38 -12.07
CA ALA A 63 9.13 3.43 -12.26
C ALA A 63 10.38 3.85 -11.48
N GLU A 64 10.63 5.15 -11.36
CA GLU A 64 11.71 5.74 -10.60
C GLU A 64 11.56 5.46 -9.10
N HIS A 65 10.35 5.62 -8.55
CA HIS A 65 10.07 5.32 -7.15
C HIS A 65 10.28 3.82 -6.87
N VAL A 66 9.72 2.94 -7.71
CA VAL A 66 9.90 1.48 -7.56
C VAL A 66 11.39 1.11 -7.59
N LYS A 67 12.16 1.68 -8.53
CA LYS A 67 13.60 1.44 -8.62
C LYS A 67 14.34 1.91 -7.37
N ALA A 68 13.96 3.06 -6.81
CA ALA A 68 14.54 3.57 -5.57
C ALA A 68 14.26 2.63 -4.38
N GLN A 69 13.04 2.09 -4.27
CA GLN A 69 12.69 1.13 -3.22
C GLN A 69 13.48 -0.17 -3.36
N ILE A 70 13.56 -0.75 -4.56
CA ILE A 70 14.35 -1.96 -4.81
C ILE A 70 15.83 -1.75 -4.44
N ALA A 71 16.38 -0.56 -4.74
CA ALA A 71 17.76 -0.22 -4.43
C ALA A 71 18.07 -0.15 -2.92
N LEU A 72 17.06 -0.05 -2.05
CA LEU A 72 17.26 -0.09 -0.60
C LEU A 72 17.68 -1.48 -0.09
N GLY A 73 17.34 -2.56 -0.81
CA GLY A 73 17.70 -3.93 -0.44
C GLY A 73 17.28 -4.27 1.00
N ASP A 74 18.22 -4.77 1.80
CA ASP A 74 17.98 -5.13 3.21
C ASP A 74 17.58 -3.95 4.10
N HIS A 75 17.78 -2.71 3.64
CA HIS A 75 17.35 -1.51 4.35
C HIS A 75 15.92 -1.07 4.02
N LEU A 76 15.22 -1.77 3.11
CA LEU A 76 13.86 -1.41 2.70
C LEU A 76 12.94 -1.23 3.91
N ILE A 77 12.91 -2.20 4.82
CA ILE A 77 12.02 -2.15 6.01
C ILE A 77 12.36 -0.99 6.94
N ALA A 78 13.62 -0.60 7.04
CA ALA A 78 14.06 0.46 7.95
C ALA A 78 13.97 1.87 7.35
N LYS A 79 14.02 1.97 6.01
CA LYS A 79 14.17 3.25 5.30
C LYS A 79 13.05 3.58 4.33
N SER A 80 12.28 2.58 3.87
CA SER A 80 11.08 2.83 3.09
C SER A 80 10.12 3.58 4.00
N LYS A 81 9.84 4.83 3.66
CA LYS A 81 8.59 5.46 4.06
C LYS A 81 7.51 4.93 3.13
N GLU A 82 6.29 4.78 3.63
CA GLU A 82 5.18 4.45 2.75
C GLU A 82 4.93 5.62 1.82
N ILE A 83 5.11 5.33 0.52
CA ILE A 83 4.89 6.16 -0.68
C ILE A 83 5.85 7.34 -0.88
#